data_AF-W5YV08-F1
#
_entry.id   AF-W5YV08-F1
#
_cell.length_a   1.000
_cell.length_b   1.000
_cell.length_c   1.000
_cell.angle_alpha   90.00
_cell.angle_beta   90.00
_cell.angle_gamma   90.00
#
_symmetry.space_group_name_H-M   'P 1'
#
loop_
_entity.id
_entity.type
_entity.pdbx_description
1 polymer ?
#
loop_
_entity_poly.entity_id
_entity_poly.type
_entity_poly.pdbx_seq_one_letter_code
_entity_poly.pdbx_strand_id
1 'polypeptide(L)'
;MKGFRALVCALLISLPVLGYSGTLVLSQHLALEYPEPEQISHSSNMLILKYDDWALSHQVVDGESMYSQVDLTGVTGKFIQSIFIPEKRSVLPNWLQLLAEEQGRVSVRV
;
A
#
# COMPACT_ATOMS: atom_id res chain seq x y z
N MET A 1 -42.80 -29.06 6.63
CA MET A 1 -42.37 -27.76 6.06
C MET A 1 -41.42 -26.94 6.94
N LYS A 2 -41.57 -26.91 8.28
CA LYS A 2 -40.66 -26.15 9.18
C LYS A 2 -39.23 -26.71 9.24
N GLY A 3 -39.07 -28.04 9.29
CA GLY A 3 -37.74 -28.68 9.32
C GLY A 3 -36.92 -28.49 8.05
N PHE A 4 -37.57 -28.45 6.88
CA PHE A 4 -36.88 -28.20 5.60
C PHE A 4 -36.29 -26.79 5.53
N ARG A 5 -37.02 -25.78 6.02
CA ARG A 5 -36.52 -24.40 6.07
C ARG A 5 -35.33 -24.26 7.04
N ALA A 6 -35.39 -24.93 8.20
CA ALA A 6 -34.29 -24.96 9.15
C ALA A 6 -33.04 -25.65 8.57
N LEU A 7 -33.23 -26.74 7.82
CA LEU A 7 -32.15 -27.46 7.14
C LEU A 7 -31.48 -26.59 6.06
N VAL A 8 -32.26 -25.86 5.25
CA VAL A 8 -31.74 -24.95 4.22
C VAL A 8 -30.97 -23.78 4.83
N CYS A 9 -31.47 -23.18 5.92
CA CYS A 9 -30.75 -22.11 6.63
C CYS A 9 -29.43 -22.63 7.24
N ALA A 10 -29.43 -23.82 7.85
CA ALA A 10 -28.20 -24.41 8.38
C ALA A 10 -27.17 -24.70 7.27
N LEU A 11 -27.63 -25.14 6.10
CA LEU A 11 -26.76 -25.41 4.94
C LEU A 11 -26.14 -24.12 4.38
N LEU A 12 -26.91 -23.03 4.29
CA LEU A 12 -26.42 -21.74 3.79
C LEU A 12 -25.40 -21.08 4.72
N ILE A 13 -25.52 -21.26 6.04
CA ILE A 13 -24.55 -20.75 7.03
C ILE A 13 -23.25 -21.58 7.01
N SER A 14 -23.30 -22.82 6.55
CA SER A 14 -22.14 -23.73 6.52
C SER A 14 -21.25 -23.61 5.29
N LEU A 15 -21.59 -22.74 4.32
CA LEU A 15 -20.74 -22.51 3.14
C LEU A 15 -19.52 -21.66 3.55
N PRO A 16 -18.30 -22.23 3.58
CA PRO A 16 -17.11 -21.42 3.79
C PRO A 16 -16.97 -20.49 2.59
N VAL A 17 -16.92 -19.18 2.84
CA VAL A 17 -16.42 -18.24 1.85
C VAL A 17 -14.95 -18.56 1.68
N LEU A 18 -14.59 -19.27 0.61
CA LEU A 18 -13.20 -19.50 0.23
C LEU A 18 -12.63 -18.16 -0.25
N GLY A 19 -12.15 -17.35 0.69
CA GLY A 19 -11.34 -16.18 0.38
C GLY A 19 -9.95 -16.66 -0.01
N TYR A 20 -9.62 -16.60 -1.30
CA TYR A 20 -8.24 -16.78 -1.75
C TYR A 20 -7.47 -15.50 -1.44
N SER A 21 -6.39 -15.64 -0.68
CA SER A 21 -5.42 -14.56 -0.44
C SER A 21 -4.08 -14.93 -1.04
N GLY A 22 -3.42 -13.93 -1.64
CA GLY A 22 -2.04 -14.02 -2.05
C GLY A 22 -1.11 -13.51 -0.94
N THR A 23 0.15 -13.95 -0.97
CA THR A 23 1.21 -13.39 -0.12
C THR A 23 2.21 -12.62 -0.98
N LEU A 24 2.36 -11.33 -0.71
CA LEU A 24 3.36 -10.46 -1.33
C LEU A 24 4.54 -10.28 -0.37
N VAL A 25 5.66 -10.91 -0.68
CA VAL A 25 6.90 -10.75 0.10
C VAL A 25 7.61 -9.48 -0.34
N LEU A 26 7.61 -8.47 0.52
CA LEU A 26 8.19 -7.13 0.26
C LEU A 26 9.64 -7.02 0.74
N SER A 27 10.00 -7.73 1.81
CA SER A 27 11.36 -7.82 2.33
C SER A 27 11.55 -9.12 3.12
N GLN A 28 12.78 -9.36 3.60
CA GLN A 28 13.09 -10.52 4.48
C GLN A 28 12.20 -10.57 5.74
N HIS A 29 11.69 -9.43 6.20
CA HIS A 29 10.90 -9.32 7.43
C HIS A 29 9.50 -8.73 7.20
N LEU A 30 9.08 -8.56 5.94
CA LEU A 30 7.80 -7.95 5.62
C LEU A 30 7.13 -8.74 4.49
N ALA A 31 6.01 -9.35 4.82
CA ALA A 31 5.09 -9.94 3.86
C ALA A 31 3.70 -9.35 4.10
N LEU A 32 2.98 -9.10 3.01
CA LEU A 32 1.61 -8.63 3.03
C LEU A 32 0.70 -9.73 2.51
N GLU A 33 -0.28 -10.13 3.31
CA GLU A 33 -1.41 -10.90 2.81
C GLU A 33 -2.40 -9.95 2.16
N TYR A 34 -2.81 -10.27 0.93
CA TYR A 34 -3.75 -9.45 0.17
C TYR A 34 -4.87 -10.34 -0.38
N PRO A 35 -6.12 -9.86 -0.44
CA PRO A 35 -7.22 -10.59 -1.08
C PRO A 35 -6.97 -10.70 -2.59
N GLU A 36 -7.53 -11.72 -3.23
CA GLU A 36 -7.41 -11.89 -4.68
C GLU A 36 -7.84 -10.62 -5.45
N PRO A 37 -6.95 -10.01 -6.24
CA PRO A 37 -7.26 -8.81 -7.03
C PRO A 37 -7.92 -9.18 -8.35
N GLU A 38 -8.72 -8.27 -8.89
CA GLU A 38 -9.29 -8.40 -10.23
C GLU A 38 -8.20 -8.38 -11.32
N GLN A 39 -7.18 -7.56 -11.09
CA GLN A 39 -6.07 -7.40 -12.02
C GLN A 39 -4.76 -7.18 -11.28
N ILE A 40 -3.74 -7.90 -11.72
CA ILE A 40 -2.34 -7.64 -11.37
C ILE A 40 -1.66 -7.02 -12.59
N SER A 41 -1.06 -5.84 -12.42
CA SER A 41 -0.24 -5.21 -13.45
C SER A 41 1.13 -4.84 -12.90
N HIS A 42 2.12 -4.86 -13.79
CA HIS A 42 3.49 -4.50 -13.48
C HIS A 42 3.99 -3.51 -14.53
N SER A 43 4.64 -2.43 -14.09
CA SER A 43 5.32 -1.46 -14.94
C SER A 43 6.68 -1.12 -14.36
N SER A 44 7.74 -1.68 -14.95
CA SER A 44 9.15 -1.50 -14.58
C SER A 44 9.48 -1.73 -13.10
N ASN A 45 9.27 -0.72 -12.25
CA ASN A 45 9.57 -0.76 -10.82
C ASN A 45 8.31 -0.72 -9.94
N MET A 46 7.12 -0.81 -10.54
CA MET A 46 5.84 -0.71 -9.86
C MET A 46 4.99 -1.97 -10.09
N LEU A 47 4.48 -2.52 -9.01
CA LEU A 47 3.42 -3.52 -8.96
C LEU A 47 2.11 -2.84 -8.57
N ILE A 48 1.02 -3.14 -9.26
CA ILE A 48 -0.32 -2.65 -8.94
C ILE A 48 -1.27 -3.85 -8.86
N LEU A 49 -2.01 -3.94 -7.75
CA LEU A 49 -3.11 -4.87 -7.53
C LEU A 49 -4.40 -4.04 -7.53
N LYS A 50 -5.29 -4.29 -8.48
CA LYS A 50 -6.56 -3.59 -8.62
C LYS A 50 -7.71 -4.40 -8.05
N TYR A 51 -8.61 -3.69 -7.40
CA TYR A 51 -9.87 -4.15 -6.85
C TYR A 51 -11.00 -3.23 -7.34
N ASP A 52 -12.25 -3.60 -7.06
CA ASP A 52 -13.45 -2.86 -7.50
C ASP A 52 -13.36 -1.35 -7.21
N ASP A 53 -13.08 -1.00 -5.95
CA ASP A 53 -13.17 0.38 -5.46
C ASP A 53 -11.81 0.99 -5.09
N TRP A 54 -10.73 0.21 -5.15
CA TRP A 54 -9.41 0.65 -4.69
C TRP A 54 -8.27 -0.10 -5.40
N ALA A 55 -7.06 0.41 -5.27
CA ALA A 55 -5.87 -0.25 -5.77
C ALA A 55 -4.76 -0.20 -4.71
N LEU A 56 -4.00 -1.30 -4.63
CA LEU A 56 -2.72 -1.34 -3.92
C LEU A 56 -1.60 -1.15 -4.94
N SER A 57 -0.66 -0.26 -4.66
CA SER A 57 0.57 -0.18 -5.44
C SER A 57 1.80 -0.34 -4.55
N HIS A 58 2.80 -1.01 -5.08
CA HIS A 58 4.12 -1.12 -4.49
C HIS A 58 5.15 -0.66 -5.53
N GLN A 59 5.97 0.32 -5.19
CA GLN A 59 7.00 0.85 -6.07
C GLN A 59 8.37 0.81 -5.38
N VAL A 60 9.39 0.35 -6.12
CA VAL A 60 10.77 0.54 -5.71
C VAL A 60 11.15 2.00 -5.95
N VAL A 61 11.39 2.72 -4.85
CA VAL A 61 11.83 4.12 -4.89
C VAL A 61 13.34 4.18 -5.04
N ASP A 62 13.80 4.97 -5.99
CA ASP A 62 15.20 5.33 -6.18
C ASP A 62 15.42 6.82 -5.85
N GLY A 63 16.38 7.09 -4.96
CA GLY A 63 16.70 8.43 -4.49
C GLY A 63 17.28 9.34 -5.56
N GLU A 64 17.93 8.78 -6.58
CA GLU A 64 18.53 9.54 -7.68
C GLU A 64 17.48 10.02 -8.67
N SER A 65 16.44 9.20 -8.92
CA SER A 65 15.46 9.44 -9.98
C SER A 65 14.07 9.88 -9.51
N MET A 66 13.77 9.78 -8.20
CA MET A 66 12.46 10.18 -7.65
C MET A 66 12.13 11.65 -7.94
N TYR A 67 13.12 12.54 -7.87
CA TYR A 67 12.98 13.94 -8.26
C TYR A 67 14.10 14.33 -9.22
N SER A 68 13.73 14.74 -10.44
CA SER A 68 14.69 15.05 -11.51
C SER A 68 15.68 16.18 -11.21
N GLN A 69 15.41 17.00 -10.19
CA GLN A 69 16.23 18.15 -9.81
C GLN A 69 16.98 17.95 -8.49
N VAL A 70 16.74 16.84 -7.80
CA VAL A 70 17.21 16.63 -6.43
C VAL A 70 17.66 15.19 -6.26
N ASP A 71 18.94 15.01 -5.98
CA ASP A 71 19.46 13.73 -5.52
C ASP A 71 19.16 13.55 -4.02
N LEU A 72 18.33 12.57 -3.71
CA LEU A 72 17.99 12.19 -2.34
C LEU A 72 18.86 11.04 -1.81
N THR A 73 19.89 10.61 -2.53
CA THR A 73 20.77 9.51 -2.12
C THR A 73 21.32 9.73 -0.71
N GLY A 74 21.25 8.69 0.11
CA GLY A 74 21.63 8.73 1.53
C GLY A 74 20.58 9.34 2.47
N VAL A 75 19.55 10.04 1.96
CA VAL A 75 18.45 10.60 2.76
C VAL A 75 17.05 10.15 2.34
N THR A 76 16.90 9.41 1.24
CA THR A 76 15.61 8.98 0.64
C THR A 76 14.64 8.41 1.67
N GLY A 77 15.11 7.44 2.46
CA GLY A 77 14.27 6.80 3.47
C GLY A 77 13.79 7.76 4.56
N LYS A 78 14.66 8.68 5.01
CA LYS A 78 14.29 9.71 6.00
C LYS A 78 13.32 10.71 5.41
N PHE A 79 13.54 11.11 4.16
CA PHE A 79 12.66 12.02 3.43
C PHE A 79 11.25 11.42 3.28
N ILE A 80 11.12 10.20 2.75
CA ILE A 80 9.81 9.55 2.59
C ILE A 80 9.09 9.42 3.92
N GLN A 81 9.78 8.98 4.97
CA GLN A 81 9.17 8.88 6.30
C GLN A 81 8.67 10.23 6.82
N SER A 82 9.40 11.32 6.53
CA SER A 82 9.04 12.66 6.99
C SER A 82 7.80 13.26 6.30
N ILE A 83 7.40 12.71 5.14
CA ILE A 83 6.14 13.07 4.47
C ILE A 83 4.96 12.69 5.39
N PHE A 84 5.01 11.49 5.95
CA PHE A 84 3.93 10.89 6.76
C PHE A 84 4.09 11.07 8.27
N ILE A 85 5.32 11.28 8.75
CA ILE A 85 5.65 11.39 10.18
C ILE A 85 6.29 12.77 10.42
N PRO A 86 5.51 13.80 10.81
CA PRO A 86 5.99 15.17 10.92
C PRO A 86 7.22 15.33 11.84
N GLU A 87 7.31 14.55 12.91
CA GLU A 87 8.40 14.58 13.88
C GLU A 87 9.76 14.26 13.22
N LYS A 88 9.74 13.45 12.16
CA LYS A 88 10.93 13.06 11.40
C LYS A 88 11.41 14.13 10.42
N ARG A 89 10.72 15.27 10.26
CA ARG A 89 11.19 16.38 9.41
C ARG A 89 12.42 17.06 9.99
N SER A 90 12.48 17.18 11.31
CA SER A 90 13.55 17.91 12.04
C SER A 90 14.98 17.45 11.71
N VAL A 91 15.18 16.21 11.25
CA VAL A 91 16.50 15.65 10.90
C VAL A 91 16.96 15.98 9.48
N LEU A 92 16.10 16.62 8.68
CA LEU A 92 16.37 16.99 7.29
C LEU A 92 16.81 18.45 7.18
N PRO A 93 17.54 18.83 6.12
CA PRO A 93 17.74 20.24 5.77
C PRO A 93 16.40 20.98 5.63
N ASN A 94 16.32 22.25 6.07
CA ASN A 94 15.08 23.03 6.12
C ASN A 94 14.26 22.97 4.82
N TRP A 95 14.90 23.04 3.66
CA TRP A 95 14.21 23.01 2.38
C TRP A 95 13.54 21.65 2.08
N LEU A 96 14.13 20.53 2.52
CA LEU A 96 13.52 19.21 2.43
C LEU A 96 12.37 19.04 3.43
N GLN A 97 12.42 19.70 4.58
CA GLN A 97 11.31 19.71 5.54
C GLN A 97 10.07 20.34 4.93
N LEU A 98 10.24 21.50 4.27
CA LEU A 98 9.17 22.20 3.58
C LEU A 98 8.59 21.36 2.44
N LEU A 99 9.47 20.73 1.64
CA LEU A 99 9.02 19.83 0.58
C LEU A 99 8.20 18.66 1.14
N ALA A 100 8.67 18.02 2.21
CA ALA A 100 7.97 16.92 2.85
C ALA A 100 6.62 17.34 3.46
N GLU A 101 6.53 18.55 4.01
CA GLU A 101 5.28 19.12 4.51
C GLU A 101 4.25 19.32 3.39
N GLU A 102 4.65 19.95 2.29
CA GLU A 102 3.76 20.17 1.14
C GLU A 102 3.28 18.82 0.55
N GLN A 103 4.19 17.86 0.39
CA GLN A 103 3.83 16.51 -0.08
C GLN A 103 2.86 15.80 0.88
N GLY A 104 3.06 15.95 2.20
CA GLY A 104 2.18 15.38 3.20
C GLY A 104 0.76 15.95 3.15
N ARG A 105 0.62 17.26 2.88
CA ARG A 105 -0.70 17.91 2.72
C ARG A 105 -1.46 17.41 1.51
N VAL A 106 -0.77 17.14 0.40
CA VAL A 106 -1.39 16.61 -0.83
C VAL A 106 -1.76 15.14 -0.65
N SER A 107 -0.88 14.33 -0.05
CA SER A 107 -1.06 12.88 0.07
C SER A 107 -2.19 12.47 1.02
N VAL A 108 -2.58 13.32 1.97
CA VAL A 108 -3.70 13.06 2.92
C VAL A 108 -5.07 13.46 2.34
N ARG A 109 -5.11 14.13 1.18
CA ARG A 109 -6.35 14.58 0.53
C ARG A 109 -6.87 13.64 -0.57
N VAL A 110 -6.20 12.52 -0.83
CA VAL A 110 -6.57 11.53 -1.85
C VAL A 110 -7.41 10.44 -1.23
#